data_AF-A0A9E2W212-F1
#
_entry.id   AF-A0A9E2W212-F1
#
_cell.length_a   1.000
_cell.length_b   1.000
_cell.length_c   1.000
_cell.angle_alpha   90.00
_cell.angle_beta   90.00
_cell.angle_gamma   90.00
#
_symmetry.space_group_name_H-M   'P 1'
#
loop_
_entity.id
_entity.type
_entity.pdbx_description
1 polymer ?
#
loop_
_entity_poly.entity_id
_entity_poly.type
_entity_poly.pdbx_seq_one_letter_code
_entity_poly.pdbx_strand_id
1 'polypeptide(L)'
;MKSKFINQPFNLLLFAATMLFIASIFIRDETANLHYNDAYYVLSLKMICLCGVVFLGFFWLLYRATNNFLYSRILTWLHVVITVAAIFLFLSALQSNNVNKPRRYIDIVGVDTIDHSYVTSIIILICAFIIAQFIYMLNILFGLSSKSSLE
;
A
#
# COMPACT_ATOMS: atom_id res chain seq x y z
N MET A 1 -3.43 -14.70 30.53
CA MET A 1 -4.16 -13.74 29.66
C MET A 1 -3.51 -13.75 28.27
N LYS A 2 -3.77 -14.78 27.44
CA LYS A 2 -3.17 -14.85 26.09
C LYS A 2 -3.77 -13.72 25.25
N SER A 3 -2.93 -12.80 24.79
CA SER A 3 -3.37 -11.47 24.37
C SER A 3 -4.29 -11.57 23.13
N LYS A 4 -5.51 -11.03 23.26
CA LYS A 4 -6.49 -10.85 22.17
C LYS A 4 -5.87 -10.08 20.98
N PHE A 5 -4.79 -9.36 21.23
CA PHE A 5 -4.04 -8.53 20.29
C PHE A 5 -3.39 -9.32 19.15
N ILE A 6 -2.81 -10.50 19.40
CA ILE A 6 -2.12 -11.27 18.35
C ILE A 6 -3.12 -11.95 17.39
N ASN A 7 -4.37 -12.12 17.83
CA ASN A 7 -5.39 -12.83 17.05
C ASN A 7 -6.15 -11.93 16.05
N GLN A 8 -5.89 -10.62 16.01
CA GLN A 8 -6.60 -9.72 15.10
C GLN A 8 -5.74 -9.40 13.86
N PRO A 9 -6.16 -9.83 12.65
CA PRO A 9 -5.34 -9.68 11.44
C PRO A 9 -4.96 -8.23 11.16
N PHE A 10 -5.88 -7.30 11.43
CA PHE A 10 -5.68 -5.88 11.16
C PHE A 10 -4.56 -5.25 11.98
N ASN A 11 -4.09 -5.85 13.08
CA ASN A 11 -2.93 -5.34 13.82
C ASN A 11 -1.63 -5.41 13.01
N LEU A 12 -1.58 -6.25 11.96
CA LEU A 12 -0.48 -6.25 11.01
C LEU A 12 -0.39 -4.91 10.24
N LEU A 13 -1.51 -4.24 9.99
CA LEU A 13 -1.53 -2.92 9.35
C LEU A 13 -0.81 -1.88 10.23
N LEU A 14 -1.08 -1.88 11.54
CA LEU A 14 -0.41 -0.98 12.48
C LEU A 14 1.09 -1.28 12.59
N PHE A 15 1.44 -2.56 12.64
CA PHE A 15 2.84 -2.99 12.64
C PHE A 15 3.56 -2.52 11.36
N ALA A 16 2.97 -2.75 10.19
CA ALA A 16 3.51 -2.31 8.90
C ALA A 16 3.62 -0.78 8.82
N ALA A 17 2.60 -0.03 9.28
CA ALA A 17 2.64 1.42 9.36
C ALA A 17 3.79 1.92 10.26
N THR A 18 4.01 1.26 11.40
CA THR A 18 5.10 1.62 12.32
C THR A 18 6.46 1.35 11.69
N MET A 19 6.64 0.20 11.03
CA MET A 19 7.87 -0.12 10.30
C MET A 19 8.15 0.89 9.17
N LEU A 20 7.12 1.26 8.39
CA LEU A 20 7.24 2.27 7.34
C LEU A 20 7.56 3.66 7.90
N PHE A 21 6.98 4.02 9.03
CA PHE A 21 7.27 5.29 9.70
C PHE A 21 8.73 5.33 10.14
N ILE A 22 9.22 4.27 10.78
CA ILE A 22 10.62 4.16 11.18
C ILE A 22 11.53 4.24 9.94
N ALA A 23 11.23 3.48 8.88
CA ALA A 23 11.98 3.52 7.63
C ALA A 23 12.03 4.94 7.02
N SER A 24 10.92 5.70 7.09
CA SER A 24 10.83 7.07 6.57
C SER A 24 11.77 8.07 7.26
N ILE A 25 12.19 7.78 8.50
CA ILE A 25 13.15 8.61 9.25
C ILE A 25 14.57 8.42 8.70
N PHE A 26 14.90 7.21 8.21
CA PHE A 26 16.21 6.88 7.68
C PHE A 26 16.38 7.26 6.21
N ILE A 27 15.30 7.46 5.46
CA ILE A 27 15.34 7.94 4.07
C ILE A 27 15.80 9.41 4.06
N ARG A 28 17.02 9.65 3.56
CA ARG A 28 17.59 10.99 3.38
C ARG A 28 17.62 11.34 1.90
N ASP A 29 16.92 12.41 1.53
CA ASP A 29 17.06 13.11 0.24
C ASP A 29 16.83 12.29 -1.04
N GLU A 30 16.33 11.05 -0.92
CA GLU A 30 15.92 10.22 -2.05
C GLU A 30 14.60 10.72 -2.65
N THR A 31 14.63 10.89 -3.97
CA THR A 31 13.48 11.34 -4.77
C THR A 31 13.17 10.30 -5.84
N ALA A 32 11.91 9.91 -5.94
CA ALA A 32 11.39 9.16 -7.07
C ALA A 32 11.01 10.15 -8.17
N ASN A 33 11.63 9.99 -9.35
CA ASN A 33 11.30 10.77 -10.53
C ASN A 33 10.19 10.04 -11.30
N LEU A 34 9.01 10.64 -11.35
CA LEU A 34 7.88 10.17 -12.16
C LEU A 34 7.82 11.02 -13.43
N HIS A 35 8.04 10.39 -14.57
CA HIS A 35 7.91 11.03 -15.87
C HIS A 35 6.49 10.76 -16.39
N TYR A 36 5.65 11.80 -16.47
CA TYR A 36 4.28 11.69 -16.98
C TYR A 36 3.97 12.87 -17.90
N ASN A 37 3.72 12.60 -19.18
CA ASN A 37 3.35 13.59 -20.21
C ASN A 37 4.20 14.87 -20.19
N ASP A 38 5.51 14.75 -20.45
CA ASP A 38 6.51 15.84 -20.48
C ASP A 38 6.69 16.65 -19.18
N ALA A 39 6.01 16.25 -18.10
CA ALA A 39 6.18 16.84 -16.77
C ALA A 39 7.05 15.95 -15.87
N TYR A 40 8.08 16.57 -15.28
CA TYR A 40 8.94 15.97 -14.27
C TYR A 40 8.31 16.13 -12.87
N TYR A 41 7.70 15.08 -12.35
CA TYR A 41 7.23 15.04 -10.97
C TYR A 41 8.31 14.42 -10.09
N VAL A 42 8.91 15.24 -9.23
CA VAL A 42 9.89 14.80 -8.23
C VAL A 42 9.14 14.57 -6.92
N LEU A 43 8.75 13.32 -6.64
CA LEU A 43 8.19 12.97 -5.33
C LEU A 43 9.31 12.52 -4.39
N SER A 44 9.34 13.08 -3.19
CA SER A 44 10.24 12.57 -2.15
C SER A 44 9.77 11.17 -1.73
N LEU A 45 10.68 10.19 -1.74
CA LEU A 45 10.39 8.83 -1.29
C LEU A 45 9.89 8.83 0.16
N LYS A 46 10.41 9.74 0.98
CA LYS A 46 9.95 9.99 2.34
C LYS A 46 8.46 10.36 2.39
N MET A 47 7.99 11.22 1.50
CA MET A 47 6.58 11.61 1.43
C MET A 47 5.71 10.42 1.03
N ILE A 48 6.16 9.59 0.08
CA ILE A 48 5.44 8.37 -0.33
C ILE A 48 5.33 7.39 0.85
N CYS A 49 6.42 7.16 1.60
CA CYS A 49 6.39 6.34 2.80
C CYS A 49 5.42 6.89 3.84
N LEU A 50 5.43 8.19 4.11
CA LEU A 50 4.51 8.83 5.06
C LEU A 50 3.04 8.71 4.61
N CYS A 51 2.76 8.85 3.31
CA CYS A 51 1.42 8.57 2.77
C CYS A 51 1.01 7.11 3.04
N GLY A 52 1.93 6.16 2.86
CA GLY A 52 1.71 4.75 3.20
C GLY A 52 1.43 4.53 4.70
N VAL A 53 2.12 5.25 5.60
CA VAL A 53 1.86 5.21 7.04
C VAL A 53 0.45 5.68 7.36
N VAL A 54 0.06 6.85 6.83
CA VAL A 54 -1.28 7.42 7.05
C VAL A 54 -2.35 6.47 6.50
N PHE A 55 -2.14 5.94 5.30
CA PHE A 55 -3.07 5.02 4.65
C PHE A 55 -3.28 3.73 5.46
N LEU A 56 -2.20 3.06 5.88
CA LEU A 56 -2.30 1.84 6.70
C LEU A 56 -2.90 2.12 8.08
N GLY A 57 -2.54 3.25 8.70
CA GLY A 57 -3.12 3.69 9.96
C GLY A 57 -4.62 3.96 9.86
N PHE A 58 -5.06 4.57 8.75
CA PHE A 58 -6.47 4.78 8.45
C PHE A 58 -7.25 3.46 8.35
N PHE A 59 -6.73 2.48 7.61
CA PHE A 59 -7.38 1.15 7.53
C PHE A 59 -7.37 0.40 8.86
N TRP A 60 -6.32 0.53 9.65
CA TRP A 60 -6.30 -0.03 11.00
C TRP A 60 -7.41 0.57 11.89
N LEU A 61 -7.59 1.89 11.86
CA LEU A 61 -8.67 2.58 12.58
C LEU A 61 -10.05 2.15 12.06
N LEU A 62 -10.21 2.06 10.74
CA LEU A 62 -11.45 1.59 10.13
C LEU A 62 -11.80 0.19 10.60
N TYR A 63 -10.85 -0.76 10.58
CA TYR A 63 -11.09 -2.12 11.08
C TYR A 63 -11.43 -2.16 12.57
N ARG A 64 -10.84 -1.28 13.39
CA ARG A 64 -11.20 -1.15 14.80
C ARG A 64 -12.64 -0.69 14.97
N ALA A 65 -13.08 0.28 14.16
CA ALA A 65 -14.45 0.79 14.19
C ALA A 65 -15.46 -0.21 13.62
N THR A 66 -15.09 -0.96 12.58
CA THR A 66 -15.98 -1.88 11.86
C THR A 66 -15.86 -3.34 12.31
N ASN A 67 -15.08 -3.65 13.35
CA ASN A 67 -14.81 -5.02 13.81
C ASN A 67 -16.09 -5.83 14.10
N ASN A 68 -17.16 -5.18 14.54
CA ASN A 68 -18.44 -5.82 14.81
C ASN A 68 -19.25 -6.15 13.55
N PHE A 69 -18.88 -5.60 12.39
CA PHE A 69 -19.58 -5.73 11.10
C PHE A 69 -18.76 -6.52 10.07
N LEU A 70 -17.68 -7.17 10.48
CA LEU A 70 -16.87 -7.97 9.56
C LEU A 70 -17.54 -9.33 9.34
N TYR A 71 -17.79 -9.69 8.09
CA TYR A 71 -18.35 -10.99 7.73
C TYR A 71 -17.39 -12.14 8.05
N SER A 72 -16.14 -12.03 7.60
CA SER A 72 -15.17 -13.12 7.68
C SER A 72 -13.77 -12.65 8.08
N ARG A 73 -13.18 -13.42 9.00
CA ARG A 73 -11.77 -13.26 9.40
C ARG A 73 -10.80 -13.60 8.27
N ILE A 74 -11.20 -14.50 7.35
CA ILE A 74 -10.36 -14.89 6.20
C ILE A 74 -10.26 -13.74 5.19
N LEU A 75 -11.39 -13.09 4.86
CA LEU A 75 -11.39 -11.92 3.98
C LEU A 75 -10.59 -10.76 4.59
N THR A 76 -10.64 -10.61 5.91
CA THR A 76 -9.82 -9.65 6.64
C THR A 76 -8.33 -9.95 6.46
N TRP A 77 -7.91 -11.22 6.63
CA TRP A 77 -6.53 -11.63 6.37
C TRP A 77 -6.10 -11.38 4.93
N LEU A 78 -6.93 -11.73 3.95
CA LEU A 78 -6.63 -11.52 2.54
C LEU A 78 -6.41 -10.05 2.23
N HIS A 79 -7.34 -9.16 2.61
CA HIS A 79 -7.17 -7.73 2.40
C HIS A 79 -5.89 -7.20 3.07
N VAL A 80 -5.65 -7.56 4.33
CA VAL A 80 -4.50 -7.06 5.09
C VAL A 80 -3.18 -7.51 4.47
N VAL A 81 -3.03 -8.80 4.12
CA VAL A 81 -1.80 -9.33 3.53
C VAL A 81 -1.55 -8.74 2.16
N ILE A 82 -2.57 -8.69 1.29
CA ILE A 82 -2.42 -8.14 -0.06
C ILE A 82 -2.07 -6.64 0.02
N THR A 83 -2.73 -5.87 0.88
CA THR A 83 -2.47 -4.43 1.04
C THR A 83 -1.05 -4.16 1.53
N VAL A 84 -0.61 -4.87 2.57
CA VAL A 84 0.76 -4.72 3.09
C VAL A 84 1.78 -5.13 2.03
N ALA A 85 1.60 -6.29 1.40
CA ALA A 85 2.51 -6.77 0.36
C ALA A 85 2.58 -5.80 -0.83
N ALA A 86 1.44 -5.31 -1.32
CA ALA A 86 1.39 -4.37 -2.43
C ALA A 86 2.16 -3.08 -2.14
N ILE A 87 2.02 -2.51 -0.93
CA ILE A 87 2.77 -1.29 -0.54
C ILE A 87 4.27 -1.55 -0.50
N PHE A 88 4.72 -2.64 0.13
CA PHE A 88 6.15 -2.94 0.20
C PHE A 88 6.75 -3.27 -1.18
N LEU A 89 6.04 -4.02 -2.02
CA LEU A 89 6.46 -4.30 -3.40
C LEU A 89 6.50 -3.03 -4.25
N PHE A 90 5.52 -2.15 -4.10
CA PHE A 90 5.49 -0.86 -4.79
C PHE A 90 6.68 0.02 -4.40
N LEU A 91 6.99 0.14 -3.11
CA LEU A 91 8.15 0.89 -2.63
C LEU A 91 9.47 0.29 -3.12
N SER A 92 9.59 -1.04 -3.13
CA SER A 92 10.76 -1.76 -3.66
C SER A 92 10.96 -1.47 -5.16
N ALA A 93 9.87 -1.49 -5.93
CA ALA A 93 9.90 -1.17 -7.35
C ALA A 93 10.33 0.29 -7.61
N LEU A 94 9.86 1.24 -6.79
CA LEU A 94 10.32 2.63 -6.90
C LEU A 94 11.82 2.76 -6.61
N GLN A 95 12.36 2.02 -5.65
CA GLN A 95 13.76 2.10 -5.29
C GLN A 95 14.67 1.46 -6.36
N SER A 96 14.30 0.29 -6.89
CA SER A 96 15.10 -0.42 -7.91
C SER A 96 15.35 0.43 -9.16
N ASN A 97 14.39 1.26 -9.55
CA ASN A 97 14.53 2.18 -10.68
C ASN A 97 15.45 3.38 -10.42
N ASN A 98 15.69 3.74 -9.16
CA ASN A 98 16.53 4.88 -8.79
C ASN A 98 18.01 4.51 -8.62
N VAL A 99 18.35 3.21 -8.45
CA VAL A 99 19.72 2.76 -8.09
C VAL A 99 20.78 3.15 -9.12
N ASN A 100 20.42 3.44 -10.38
CA ASN A 100 21.39 3.71 -11.44
C ASN A 100 21.19 5.04 -12.20
N LYS A 101 20.26 5.91 -11.79
CA LYS A 101 19.98 7.17 -12.51
C LYS A 101 20.51 8.37 -11.74
N PRO A 102 21.47 9.16 -12.29
CA PRO A 102 21.99 10.33 -11.60
C PRO A 102 20.88 11.35 -11.33
N ARG A 103 20.96 12.02 -10.18
CA ARG A 103 19.95 12.93 -9.59
C ARG A 103 19.53 14.14 -10.47
N ARG A 104 20.10 14.29 -11.66
CA ARG A 104 19.82 15.34 -12.67
C ARG A 104 19.97 14.81 -14.10
N TYR A 105 19.52 13.59 -14.37
CA TYR A 105 19.44 13.10 -15.75
C TYR A 105 18.22 13.74 -16.43
N ILE A 106 18.46 14.74 -17.28
CA ILE A 106 17.46 15.22 -18.22
C ILE A 106 17.46 14.19 -19.35
N ASP A 107 16.37 13.44 -19.48
CA ASP A 107 16.15 12.55 -20.63
C ASP A 107 15.94 13.46 -21.86
N ILE A 108 17.04 13.88 -22.48
CA ILE A 108 17.02 14.59 -23.77
C ILE A 108 16.88 13.58 -24.92
N VAL A 109 16.97 12.27 -24.64
CA VAL A 109 16.96 11.23 -25.68
C VAL A 109 16.17 10.01 -25.21
N GLY A 110 15.00 9.79 -25.84
CA GLY A 110 14.43 8.47 -26.05
C GLY A 110 13.23 8.09 -25.19
N VAL A 111 12.04 8.35 -25.75
CA VAL A 111 10.74 7.73 -25.38
C VAL A 111 10.77 6.18 -25.50
N ASP A 112 11.87 5.60 -26.01
CA ASP A 112 11.98 4.19 -26.39
C ASP A 112 12.63 3.25 -25.33
N THR A 113 12.99 3.73 -24.13
CA THR A 113 13.64 2.87 -23.09
C THR A 113 12.87 2.75 -21.78
N ILE A 114 11.55 2.93 -21.82
CA ILE A 114 10.70 2.53 -20.70
C ILE A 114 10.70 1.00 -20.66
N ASP A 115 11.32 0.41 -19.63
CA ASP A 115 11.28 -1.03 -19.41
C ASP A 115 9.82 -1.48 -19.23
N HIS A 116 9.26 -2.10 -20.28
CA HIS A 116 7.89 -2.61 -20.29
C HIS A 116 7.63 -3.58 -19.13
N SER A 117 8.65 -4.31 -18.66
CA SER A 117 8.54 -5.20 -17.51
C SER A 117 8.28 -4.45 -16.21
N TYR A 118 8.95 -3.30 -16.01
CA TYR A 118 8.72 -2.43 -14.85
C TYR A 118 7.31 -1.86 -14.86
N VAL A 119 6.87 -1.29 -15.98
CA VAL A 119 5.53 -0.69 -16.10
C VAL A 119 4.44 -1.74 -15.88
N THR A 120 4.61 -2.92 -16.48
CA THR A 120 3.67 -4.04 -16.29
C THR A 120 3.59 -4.46 -14.83
N SER A 121 4.73 -4.55 -14.13
CA SER A 121 4.77 -4.89 -12.71
C SER A 121 4.04 -3.86 -11.83
N ILE A 122 4.23 -2.57 -12.10
CA ILE A 122 3.52 -1.49 -11.39
C ILE A 122 2.00 -1.57 -11.64
N ILE A 123 1.58 -1.79 -12.90
CA ILE A 123 0.15 -1.94 -13.23
C ILE A 123 -0.47 -3.13 -12.49
N ILE A 124 0.23 -4.28 -12.47
CA ILE A 124 -0.24 -5.47 -11.74
C ILE A 124 -0.39 -5.16 -10.24
N LEU A 125 0.57 -4.46 -9.63
CA LEU A 125 0.50 -4.06 -8.23
C LEU A 125 -0.68 -3.12 -7.95
N ILE A 126 -0.94 -2.15 -8.83
CA ILE A 126 -2.09 -1.24 -8.72
C ILE A 126 -3.39 -2.03 -8.82
N CYS A 127 -3.53 -2.92 -9.80
CA CYS A 127 -4.70 -3.78 -9.94
C CYS A 127 -4.93 -4.66 -8.71
N ALA A 128 -3.87 -5.31 -8.19
CA ALA A 128 -3.94 -6.12 -6.99
C ALA A 128 -4.35 -5.31 -5.76
N PHE A 129 -3.85 -4.07 -5.64
CA PHE A 129 -4.22 -3.16 -4.57
C PHE A 129 -5.69 -2.75 -4.65
N ILE A 130 -6.21 -2.43 -5.84
CA ILE A 130 -7.63 -2.12 -6.07
C ILE A 130 -8.50 -3.32 -5.66
N ILE A 131 -8.14 -4.53 -6.08
CA ILE A 131 -8.85 -5.76 -5.71
C ILE A 131 -8.89 -5.93 -4.19
N ALA A 132 -7.77 -5.65 -3.49
CA ALA A 132 -7.74 -5.70 -2.03
C ALA A 132 -8.79 -4.74 -1.42
N GLN A 133 -8.89 -3.51 -1.93
CA GLN A 133 -9.88 -2.53 -1.43
C GLN A 133 -11.32 -3.03 -1.63
N PHE A 134 -11.61 -3.69 -2.75
CA PHE A 134 -12.90 -4.33 -2.97
C PHE A 134 -13.17 -5.47 -1.98
N ILE A 135 -12.16 -6.29 -1.64
CA ILE A 135 -12.30 -7.34 -0.61
C ILE A 135 -12.72 -6.74 0.73
N TYR A 136 -12.13 -5.60 1.12
CA TYR A 136 -12.55 -4.90 2.34
C TYR A 136 -14.01 -4.45 2.29
N MET A 137 -14.42 -3.80 1.19
CA MET A 137 -15.81 -3.36 1.01
C MET A 137 -16.80 -4.53 1.07
N LEU A 138 -16.53 -5.62 0.34
CA LEU A 138 -17.38 -6.82 0.35
C LEU A 138 -17.47 -7.44 1.76
N ASN A 139 -16.37 -7.46 2.51
CA ASN A 139 -16.34 -8.02 3.84
C ASN A 139 -17.24 -7.25 4.83
N ILE A 140 -17.40 -5.94 4.64
CA ILE A 140 -18.34 -5.12 5.44
C ILE A 140 -19.77 -5.29 4.95
N LEU A 141 -20.00 -5.23 3.64
CA LEU A 141 -21.35 -5.35 3.07
C LEU A 141 -22.01 -6.67 3.47
N PHE A 142 -21.30 -7.79 3.34
CA PHE A 142 -21.82 -9.09 3.77
C PHE A 142 -22.01 -9.19 5.29
N GLY A 143 -21.16 -8.51 6.07
CA GLY A 143 -21.27 -8.54 7.52
C GLY A 143 -22.45 -7.72 8.02
N LEU A 144 -22.80 -6.63 7.33
CA LEU A 144 -24.03 -5.87 7.57
C LEU A 144 -25.28 -6.68 7.18
N SER A 145 -25.32 -7.22 5.95
CA SER A 145 -26.49 -7.96 5.47
C SER A 145 -26.79 -9.25 6.25
N SER A 146 -25.74 -9.93 6.74
CA SER A 146 -25.91 -11.16 7.55
C SER A 146 -26.44 -10.89 8.96
N LYS A 147 -26.21 -9.68 9.50
CA LYS A 147 -26.74 -9.28 10.81
C LYS A 147 -28.19 -8.84 10.73
N SER A 148 -28.58 -8.13 9.67
CA SER A 148 -29.96 -7.69 9.48
C SER A 148 -30.96 -8.82 9.25
N SER A 149 -30.51 -10.02 8.88
CA SER A 149 -31.37 -11.20 8.72
C SER A 149 -31.61 -11.99 10.02
N LEU A 150 -30.97 -11.59 11.13
CA LEU A 150 -31.08 -12.26 12.44
C LEU A 150 -31.88 -11.43 13.47
N GLU A 151 -32.32 -10.23 13.10
CA GLU A 151 -33.26 -9.37 13.84
C GLU A 151 -34.64 -9.42 13.18
#